data_AF-A0A5K1CSB9-F1
#
_entry.id   AF-A0A5K1CSB9-F1
#
_cell.length_a   1.000
_cell.length_b   1.000
_cell.length_c   1.000
_cell.angle_alpha   90.00
_cell.angle_beta   90.00
_cell.angle_gamma   90.00
#
_symmetry.space_group_name_H-M   'P 1'
#
loop_
_entity.id
_entity.type
_entity.pdbx_description
1 polymer ?
#
loop_
_entity_poly.entity_id
_entity_poly.type
_entity_poly.pdbx_seq_one_letter_code
_entity_poly.pdbx_strand_id
1 'polypeptide(L)' 'AFSFSADKELLREPRIVRVGLIQNSIVLPTTAPISEQKSAIMNKINQMVDAAAESGVNILCLQ' A
#
# COMPACT_ATOMS: atom_id res chain seq x y z
N ALA A 1 -0.93 10.62 6.94
CA ALA A 1 0.05 9.64 7.45
C ALA A 1 0.08 9.72 8.97
N PHE A 2 0.31 8.62 9.66
CA PHE A 2 0.44 8.56 11.12
C PHE A 2 1.81 8.00 11.50
N SER A 3 2.27 8.31 12.70
CA SER A 3 3.51 7.78 13.25
C SER A 3 3.25 7.23 14.65
N PHE A 4 3.79 6.06 14.92
CA PHE A 4 3.81 5.44 16.23
C PHE A 4 5.27 5.33 16.66
N SER A 5 5.59 5.86 17.83
CA SER A 5 6.92 5.81 18.41
C SER A 5 6.95 4.86 19.61
N ALA A 6 8.14 4.35 19.91
CA ALA A 6 8.44 3.64 21.15
C ALA A 6 9.46 4.44 21.96
N ASP A 7 9.54 4.15 23.26
CA ASP A 7 10.59 4.73 24.11
C ASP A 7 11.98 4.29 23.64
N LYS A 8 12.97 5.17 23.85
CA LYS A 8 14.36 4.89 23.46
C LYS A 8 14.92 3.74 24.29
N GLU A 9 15.40 2.71 23.61
CA GLU A 9 16.14 1.63 24.26
C GLU A 9 17.61 2.03 24.52
N LEU A 10 18.22 1.47 25.56
CA LEU A 10 19.61 1.75 25.92
C LEU A 10 20.63 1.04 25.02
N LEU A 11 20.29 -0.14 24.52
CA LEU A 11 21.21 -1.04 23.83
C LEU A 11 20.86 -1.29 22.35
N ARG A 12 19.64 -0.94 21.93
CA ARG A 12 19.15 -1.22 20.58
C ARG A 12 18.76 0.06 19.88
N GLU A 13 19.17 0.16 18.62
CA GLU A 13 18.75 1.25 17.75
C GLU A 13 17.27 1.10 17.34
N PRO A 14 16.56 2.21 17.07
CA PRO A 14 15.18 2.19 16.61
C PRO A 14 15.00 1.35 15.34
N ARG A 15 13.98 0.48 15.35
CA ARG A 15 13.58 -0.31 14.19
C ARG A 15 12.38 0.32 13.52
N ILE A 16 12.63 1.39 12.76
CA ILE A 16 11.59 2.16 12.10
C ILE A 16 11.21 1.49 10.78
N VAL A 17 9.92 1.20 10.60
CA VAL A 17 9.36 0.66 9.35
C VAL A 17 8.16 1.50 8.96
N ARG A 18 8.07 1.88 7.69
CA ARG A 18 6.91 2.54 7.12
C ARG A 18 6.03 1.53 6.41
N VAL A 19 4.77 1.46 6.80
CA VAL A 19 3.77 0.57 6.22
C VAL A 19 2.77 1.36 5.37
N GLY A 20 2.40 0.80 4.22
CA GLY A 20 1.36 1.33 3.33
C GLY A 20 0.21 0.34 3.26
N LEU A 21 -1.02 0.81 3.49
CA LEU A 21 -2.23 0.02 3.38
C LEU A 21 -3.08 0.62 2.25
N ILE A 22 -3.33 -0.16 1.20
CA ILE A 22 -4.15 0.28 0.06
C ILE A 22 -5.51 -0.40 0.14
N GLN A 23 -6.55 0.43 0.18
CA GLN A 23 -7.93 0.01 0.03
C GLN A 23 -8.46 0.60 -1.27
N ASN A 24 -9.06 -0.24 -2.14
CA ASN A 24 -9.55 0.21 -3.45
C ASN A 24 -10.92 -0.36 -3.78
N SER A 25 -11.74 0.43 -4.47
CA SER A 25 -12.97 -0.06 -5.11
C SER A 25 -12.67 -0.74 -6.45
N ILE A 26 -13.61 -1.58 -6.91
CA ILE A 26 -13.64 -2.12 -8.28
C ILE A 26 -13.68 -0.97 -9.31
N VAL A 27 -13.16 -1.23 -10.51
CA VAL A 27 -13.02 -0.22 -11.58
C VAL A 27 -14.08 -0.39 -12.66
N LEU A 28 -14.32 -1.63 -13.08
CA LEU A 28 -15.32 -1.98 -14.08
C LEU A 28 -16.53 -2.66 -13.41
N PRO A 29 -17.71 -2.68 -14.07
CA PRO A 29 -18.85 -3.45 -13.62
C PRO A 29 -18.49 -4.93 -13.43
N THR A 30 -19.15 -5.60 -12.48
CA THR A 30 -18.94 -7.03 -12.19
C THR A 30 -19.35 -7.94 -13.34
N THR A 31 -20.08 -7.42 -14.34
CA THR A 31 -20.50 -8.12 -15.56
C THR A 31 -19.47 -8.04 -16.69
N ALA A 32 -18.40 -7.25 -16.55
CA ALA A 32 -17.35 -7.16 -17.56
C ALA A 32 -16.50 -8.45 -17.61
N PRO A 33 -15.77 -8.72 -18.70
CA PRO A 33 -14.83 -9.84 -18.74
C PRO A 33 -13.82 -9.80 -17.60
N ILE A 34 -13.56 -10.96 -16.97
CA ILE A 34 -12.68 -11.07 -15.79
C ILE A 34 -11.27 -10.53 -16.09
N SER A 35 -10.76 -10.78 -17.29
CA SER A 35 -9.46 -10.28 -17.75
C SER A 35 -9.38 -8.75 -17.73
N GLU A 36 -10.46 -8.07 -18.12
CA GLU A 36 -10.55 -6.61 -18.13
C GLU A 36 -10.70 -6.07 -16.72
N GLN A 37 -11.55 -6.69 -15.89
CA GLN A 37 -11.70 -6.32 -14.47
C GLN A 37 -10.36 -6.38 -13.73
N LYS A 38 -9.61 -7.49 -13.91
CA LYS A 38 -8.28 -7.66 -13.31
C LYS A 38 -7.30 -6.58 -13.79
N SER A 39 -7.23 -6.36 -15.10
CA SER A 39 -6.30 -5.39 -15.69
C SER A 39 -6.60 -3.97 -15.20
N ALA A 40 -7.88 -3.61 -15.10
CA ALA A 40 -8.31 -2.32 -14.61
C ALA A 40 -7.95 -2.10 -13.13
N ILE A 41 -8.12 -3.13 -12.28
CA ILE A 41 -7.70 -3.07 -10.87
C ILE A 41 -6.18 -2.93 -10.75
N MET A 42 -5.41 -3.73 -11.50
CA MET A 42 -3.94 -3.67 -11.46
C MET A 42 -3.43 -2.29 -11.89
N ASN A 43 -3.98 -1.71 -12.96
CA ASN A 43 -3.61 -0.38 -13.42
C ASN A 43 -3.89 0.70 -12.37
N LYS A 44 -5.02 0.61 -11.66
CA LYS A 44 -5.36 1.51 -10.55
C LYS A 44 -4.39 1.35 -9.38
N ILE A 45 -4.06 0.12 -9.01
CA ILE A 45 -3.15 -0.18 -7.90
C ILE A 45 -1.72 0.26 -8.21
N ASN A 46 -1.24 0.13 -9.45
CA ASN A 46 0.12 0.53 -9.84
C ASN A 46 0.41 1.99 -9.45
N GLN A 47 -0.50 2.93 -9.75
CA GLN A 47 -0.31 4.34 -9.38
C GLN A 47 -0.25 4.56 -7.86
N MET A 48 -1.00 3.77 -7.09
CA MET A 48 -0.99 3.84 -5.63
C MET A 48 0.29 3.23 -5.04
N VAL A 49 0.82 2.18 -5.67
CA VAL A 49 2.11 1.57 -5.30
C VAL A 49 3.26 2.53 -5.60
N ASP A 50 3.23 3.23 -6.75
CA ASP A 50 4.22 4.26 -7.08
C ASP A 50 4.23 5.38 -6.03
N ALA A 51 3.04 5.88 -5.66
CA ALA A 51 2.92 6.89 -4.60
C ALA A 51 3.40 6.38 -3.22
N ALA A 52 3.18 5.11 -2.91
CA ALA A 52 3.69 4.49 -1.69
C ALA A 52 5.22 4.35 -1.70
N ALA A 53 5.81 4.01 -2.85
CA ALA A 53 7.26 3.94 -3.04
C ALA A 53 7.92 5.32 -2.88
N GLU A 54 7.36 6.35 -3.52
CA GLU A 54 7.79 7.75 -3.34
C GLU A 54 7.65 8.22 -1.88
N SER A 55 6.66 7.68 -1.16
CA SER A 55 6.47 7.91 0.27
C SER A 55 7.42 7.10 1.16
N GLY A 56 8.34 6.31 0.62
CA GLY A 56 9.31 5.51 1.38
C GLY A 56 8.70 4.33 2.15
N VAL A 57 7.55 3.80 1.70
CA VAL A 57 6.94 2.60 2.29
C VAL A 57 7.88 1.40 2.13
N ASN A 58 8.13 0.68 3.22
CA ASN A 58 8.95 -0.54 3.20
C ASN A 58 8.09 -1.80 2.96
N ILE A 59 6.88 -1.81 3.51
CA ILE A 59 5.94 -2.94 3.43
C ILE A 59 4.58 -2.41 3.01
N LEU A 60 4.04 -2.98 1.94
CA LEU A 60 2.75 -2.60 1.39
C LEU A 60 1.77 -3.78 1.47
N CYS A 61 0.52 -3.51 1.79
CA CYS A 61 -0.57 -4.49 1.82
C CYS A 61 -1.77 -4.01 1.00
N LEU A 62 -2.44 -4.94 0.33
CA LEU A 62 -3.70 -4.74 -0.42
C LEU A 62 -4.86 -5.35 0.39
N GLN A 63 -6.11 -4.92 0.12
CA GLN A 63 -7.31 -5.43 0.81
C GLN A 63 -7.76 -6.81 0.35
#